data_AF-A0A4R5VDD7-F1
#
_entry.id   AF-A0A4R5VDD7-F1
#
_cell.length_a   1.000
_cell.length_b   1.000
_cell.length_c   1.000
_cell.angle_alpha   90.00
_cell.angle_beta   90.00
_cell.angle_gamma   90.00
#
_symmetry.space_group_name_H-M   'P 1'
#
loop_
_entity.id
_entity.type
_entity.pdbx_description
1 polymer ?
#
loop_
_entity_poly.entity_id
_entity_poly.type
_entity_poly.pdbx_seq_one_letter_code
_entity_poly.pdbx_strand_id
1 'polypeptide(L)'
;MGVRRYVNTDFWGDPWILELEPKEKLVFLYLLTNDKSNMLGAFELSLKVAEFELGIPEDELELIFQKFTNEGKIIYEDRFLVIINWVRHQSFNKNMLKNAVQTYDKLKPEQQNKIPECIKSKFESLIDNI
;
A
#
# COMPACT_ATOMS: atom_id res chain seq x y z
N MET A 1 -6.95 13.48 17.03
CA MET A 1 -7.65 12.23 16.67
C MET A 1 -6.71 11.39 15.82
N GLY A 2 -6.68 10.07 16.02
CA GLY A 2 -5.86 9.16 15.20
C GLY A 2 -6.44 8.94 13.80
N VAL A 3 -5.57 8.56 12.86
CA VAL A 3 -5.97 8.19 11.50
C VAL A 3 -6.71 6.86 11.54
N ARG A 4 -7.83 6.76 10.80
CA ARG A 4 -8.60 5.51 10.68
C ARG A 4 -8.40 4.91 9.29
N ARG A 5 -8.20 3.60 9.24
CA ARG A 5 -8.13 2.80 8.02
C ARG A 5 -9.29 1.79 8.05
N TYR A 6 -10.09 1.81 7.00
CA TYR A 6 -11.20 0.89 6.84
C TYR A 6 -10.80 -0.16 5.82
N VAL A 7 -11.01 -1.44 6.16
CA VAL A 7 -10.82 -2.55 5.24
C VAL A 7 -12.21 -3.06 4.87
N ASN A 8 -12.50 -3.14 3.56
CA ASN A 8 -13.76 -3.70 3.10
C ASN A 8 -13.82 -5.19 3.51
N THR A 9 -14.97 -5.64 4.02
CA THR A 9 -15.21 -7.04 4.39
C THR A 9 -15.02 -8.02 3.23
N ASP A 10 -15.18 -7.55 1.99
CA ASP A 10 -14.90 -8.33 0.77
C ASP A 10 -13.45 -8.81 0.69
N PHE A 11 -12.54 -8.20 1.45
CA PHE A 11 -11.17 -8.65 1.63
C PHE A 11 -11.07 -10.16 1.88
N TRP A 12 -11.94 -10.69 2.74
CA TRP A 12 -11.90 -12.12 3.12
C TRP A 12 -12.42 -13.05 2.02
N GLY A 13 -13.15 -12.52 1.03
CA GLY A 13 -13.67 -13.27 -0.10
C GLY A 13 -12.83 -13.13 -1.36
N ASP A 14 -11.78 -12.28 -1.36
CA ASP A 14 -10.90 -12.13 -2.51
C ASP A 14 -10.15 -13.44 -2.79
N PRO A 15 -10.18 -13.99 -4.02
CA PRO A 15 -9.58 -15.28 -4.34
C PRO A 15 -8.08 -15.33 -4.01
N TRP A 16 -7.35 -14.24 -4.25
CA TRP A 16 -5.93 -14.20 -3.94
C TRP A 16 -5.70 -14.20 -2.43
N ILE A 17 -6.49 -13.44 -1.67
CA ILE A 17 -6.43 -13.49 -0.20
C ILE A 17 -6.73 -14.90 0.30
N LEU A 18 -7.70 -15.63 -0.27
CA LEU A 18 -8.04 -16.98 0.17
C LEU A 18 -6.86 -17.96 0.08
N GLU A 19 -6.04 -17.83 -0.97
CA GLU A 19 -4.85 -18.65 -1.24
C GLU A 19 -3.65 -18.36 -0.32
N LEU A 20 -3.66 -17.23 0.40
CA LEU A 20 -2.57 -16.85 1.30
C LEU A 20 -2.56 -17.65 2.61
N GLU A 21 -1.36 -17.92 3.10
CA GLU A 21 -1.15 -18.44 4.45
C GLU A 21 -1.61 -17.42 5.51
N PRO A 22 -1.99 -17.86 6.73
CA PRO A 22 -2.45 -16.94 7.78
C PRO A 22 -1.48 -15.78 8.08
N LYS A 23 -0.16 -16.05 8.05
CA LYS A 23 0.86 -15.00 8.22
C LYS A 23 0.87 -14.01 7.06
N GLU A 24 0.78 -14.49 5.83
CA GLU A 24 0.73 -13.64 4.64
C GLU A 24 -0.52 -12.75 4.64
N LYS A 25 -1.67 -13.29 5.05
CA LYS A 25 -2.91 -12.51 5.27
C LYS A 25 -2.70 -11.40 6.29
N LEU A 26 -2.05 -11.70 7.42
CA LEU A 26 -1.72 -10.73 8.46
C LEU A 26 -0.79 -9.63 7.92
N VAL A 27 0.28 -10.02 7.21
CA VAL A 27 1.23 -9.06 6.61
C VAL A 27 0.50 -8.15 5.63
N PHE A 28 -0.30 -8.71 4.72
CA PHE A 28 -1.01 -7.88 3.75
C PHE A 28 -2.01 -6.94 4.43
N LEU A 29 -2.78 -7.43 5.42
CA LEU A 29 -3.68 -6.59 6.21
C LEU A 29 -2.94 -5.46 6.93
N TYR A 30 -1.75 -5.74 7.47
CA TYR A 30 -0.88 -4.74 8.07
C TYR A 30 -0.43 -3.68 7.06
N LEU A 31 -0.08 -4.05 5.83
CA LEU A 31 0.27 -3.08 4.78
C LEU A 31 -0.89 -2.11 4.49
N LEU A 32 -2.14 -2.58 4.58
CA LEU A 32 -3.33 -1.75 4.39
C LEU A 32 -3.64 -0.83 5.59
N THR A 33 -3.18 -1.17 6.79
CA THR A 33 -3.71 -0.58 8.03
C THR A 33 -2.70 0.05 8.97
N ASN A 34 -1.40 -0.11 8.72
CA ASN A 34 -0.35 0.50 9.54
C ASN A 34 -0.40 2.05 9.52
N ASP A 35 0.33 2.66 10.45
CA ASP A 35 0.34 4.11 10.67
C ASP A 35 1.00 4.91 9.53
N LYS A 36 1.84 4.26 8.70
CA LYS A 36 2.51 4.86 7.53
C LYS A 36 1.65 4.82 6.28
N SER A 37 0.68 3.91 6.21
CA SER A 37 -0.27 3.82 5.11
C SER A 37 -0.92 5.18 4.86
N ASN A 38 -1.14 5.54 3.60
CA ASN A 38 -1.71 6.83 3.22
C ASN A 38 -2.66 6.67 2.03
N MET A 39 -3.29 7.76 1.61
CA MET A 39 -4.27 7.74 0.52
C MET A 39 -3.65 7.38 -0.83
N LEU A 40 -2.33 7.57 -0.99
CA LEU A 40 -1.58 7.21 -2.18
C LEU A 40 -1.33 5.69 -2.26
N GLY A 41 -1.28 5.01 -1.10
CA GLY A 41 -0.87 3.60 -1.02
C GLY A 41 0.63 3.41 -1.25
N ALA A 42 1.42 4.48 -1.16
CA ALA A 42 2.87 4.47 -1.34
C ALA A 42 3.56 5.21 -0.19
N PHE A 43 4.47 4.53 0.52
CA PHE A 43 5.06 5.03 1.75
C PHE A 43 6.37 4.31 2.10
N GLU A 44 7.18 4.92 2.98
CA GLU A 44 8.37 4.27 3.51
C GLU A 44 8.00 3.26 4.60
N LEU A 45 8.53 2.05 4.51
CA LEU A 45 8.35 0.97 5.47
C LEU A 45 9.68 0.23 5.66
N SER A 46 10.12 0.10 6.90
CA SER A 46 11.30 -0.70 7.25
C SER A 46 10.86 -2.09 7.68
N LEU A 47 11.50 -3.13 7.15
CA LEU A 47 11.20 -4.51 7.57
C LEU A 47 11.46 -4.75 9.05
N LYS A 48 12.47 -4.11 9.65
CA LYS A 48 12.70 -4.14 11.11
C LYS A 48 11.53 -3.60 11.93
N VAL A 49 10.86 -2.57 11.44
CA VAL A 49 9.65 -2.04 12.09
C VAL A 49 8.51 -3.03 11.95
N ALA A 50 8.32 -3.57 10.75
CA ALA A 50 7.31 -4.59 10.50
C ALA A 50 7.55 -5.87 11.32
N GLU A 51 8.81 -6.31 11.47
CA GLU A 51 9.21 -7.43 12.33
C GLU A 51 8.84 -7.18 13.78
N PHE A 52 9.18 -5.99 14.30
CA PHE A 52 8.84 -5.61 15.66
C PHE A 52 7.32 -5.57 15.89
N GLU A 53 6.54 -5.06 14.93
CA GLU A 53 5.09 -4.92 15.06
C GLU A 53 4.31 -6.22 14.83
N LEU A 54 4.81 -7.10 13.95
CA LEU A 54 4.14 -8.34 13.57
C LEU A 54 4.66 -9.57 14.33
N GLY A 55 5.86 -9.50 14.91
CA GLY A 55 6.55 -10.64 15.49
C GLY A 55 6.97 -11.70 14.46
N ILE A 56 7.10 -11.30 13.19
CA ILE A 56 7.53 -12.15 12.09
C ILE A 56 8.99 -11.78 11.77
N PRO A 57 9.94 -12.74 11.77
CA PRO A 57 11.34 -12.48 11.46
C PRO A 57 11.55 -11.71 10.15
N GLU A 58 12.56 -10.83 10.12
CA GLU A 58 12.88 -9.99 8.94
C GLU A 58 13.09 -10.82 7.67
N ASP A 59 13.75 -11.98 7.74
CA ASP A 59 13.97 -12.90 6.61
C ASP A 59 12.67 -13.55 6.10
N GLU A 60 11.75 -13.91 6.99
CA GLU A 60 10.42 -14.40 6.60
C GLU A 60 9.58 -13.28 5.95
N LEU A 61 9.66 -12.05 6.46
CA LEU A 61 9.02 -10.88 5.84
C LEU A 61 9.57 -10.59 4.44
N GLU A 62 10.89 -10.70 4.24
CA GLU A 62 11.51 -10.55 2.92
C GLU A 62 10.93 -11.53 1.90
N LEU A 63 10.79 -12.81 2.27
CA LEU A 63 10.20 -13.83 1.41
C LEU A 63 8.73 -13.53 1.07
N ILE A 64 7.94 -13.11 2.05
CA ILE A 64 6.53 -12.73 1.85
C ILE A 64 6.42 -11.51 0.93
N PHE A 65 7.26 -10.49 1.13
CA PHE A 65 7.25 -9.29 0.30
C PHE A 65 7.70 -9.62 -1.13
N GLN A 66 8.71 -10.47 -1.29
CA GLN A 66 9.16 -10.94 -2.60
C GLN A 66 8.05 -11.71 -3.32
N LYS A 67 7.31 -12.58 -2.62
CA LYS A 67 6.12 -13.26 -3.17
C LYS A 67 5.08 -12.25 -3.66
N PHE A 68 4.72 -11.28 -2.82
CA PHE A 68 3.74 -10.25 -3.18
C PHE A 68 4.20 -9.38 -4.36
N THR A 69 5.50 -9.11 -4.47
CA THR A 69 6.08 -8.40 -5.63
C THR A 69 6.01 -9.24 -6.89
N ASN A 70 6.36 -10.52 -6.83
CA ASN A 70 6.27 -11.44 -7.98
C ASN A 70 4.83 -11.62 -8.47
N GLU A 71 3.85 -11.58 -7.55
CA GLU A 71 2.42 -11.67 -7.85
C GLU A 71 1.80 -10.32 -8.27
N GLY A 72 2.59 -9.24 -8.32
CA GLY A 72 2.14 -7.91 -8.74
C GLY A 72 1.15 -7.26 -7.77
N LYS A 73 1.28 -7.55 -6.48
CA LYS A 73 0.42 -7.00 -5.40
C LYS A 73 1.06 -5.80 -4.72
N ILE A 74 2.39 -5.78 -4.62
CA ILE A 74 3.16 -4.65 -4.10
C ILE A 74 4.42 -4.41 -4.94
N ILE A 75 4.99 -3.22 -4.83
CA ILE A 75 6.38 -2.92 -5.19
C ILE A 75 7.10 -2.57 -3.90
N TYR A 76 8.23 -3.21 -3.60
CA TYR A 76 9.03 -2.89 -2.43
C TYR A 76 10.50 -2.82 -2.79
N GLU A 77 11.09 -1.64 -2.66
CA GLU A 77 12.50 -1.40 -2.98
C GLU A 77 13.03 -0.22 -2.17
N ASP A 78 14.25 -0.31 -1.63
CA ASP A 78 14.88 0.74 -0.83
C ASP A 78 14.02 1.25 0.34
N ARG A 79 13.30 0.34 1.02
CA ARG A 79 12.32 0.66 2.08
C ARG A 79 11.12 1.48 1.60
N PHE A 80 10.91 1.61 0.30
CA PHE A 80 9.74 2.26 -0.28
C PHE A 80 8.76 1.21 -0.78
N LEU A 81 7.55 1.22 -0.22
CA LEU A 81 6.46 0.31 -0.55
C LEU A 81 5.42 1.04 -1.40
N VAL A 82 4.90 0.37 -2.43
CA VAL A 82 3.72 0.77 -3.19
C VAL A 82 2.74 -0.40 -3.23
N ILE A 83 1.51 -0.20 -2.80
CA ILE A 83 0.45 -1.22 -2.88
C ILE A 83 -0.27 -1.07 -4.22
N ILE A 84 -0.23 -2.12 -5.05
CA ILE A 84 -0.83 -2.12 -6.37
C ILE A 84 -2.36 -2.20 -6.23
N ASN A 85 -3.08 -1.48 -7.09
CA ASN A 85 -4.54 -1.34 -7.06
C ASN A 85 -5.13 -0.70 -5.80
N TRP A 86 -4.33 -0.17 -4.86
CA TRP A 86 -4.82 0.51 -3.66
C TRP A 86 -5.91 1.55 -3.99
N VAL A 87 -5.63 2.44 -4.92
CA VAL A 87 -6.54 3.50 -5.40
C VAL A 87 -7.86 2.95 -5.98
N ARG A 88 -7.88 1.72 -6.49
CA ARG A 88 -9.12 1.11 -7.01
C ARG A 88 -10.08 0.71 -5.90
N HIS A 89 -9.57 0.40 -4.72
CA HIS A 89 -10.36 -0.06 -3.58
C HIS A 89 -10.67 1.06 -2.59
N GLN A 90 -10.26 2.30 -2.87
CA GLN A 90 -10.53 3.46 -2.02
C GLN A 90 -11.62 4.36 -2.63
N SER A 91 -12.60 4.74 -1.82
CA SER A 91 -13.60 5.74 -2.18
C SER A 91 -13.08 7.13 -1.85
N PHE A 92 -12.55 7.84 -2.84
CA PHE A 92 -11.99 9.17 -2.62
C PHE A 92 -13.07 10.26 -2.54
N ASN A 93 -12.94 11.15 -1.56
CA ASN A 93 -13.59 12.46 -1.59
C ASN A 93 -12.57 13.53 -2.02
N LYS A 94 -13.04 14.73 -2.35
CA LYS A 94 -12.16 15.83 -2.82
C LYS A 94 -10.98 16.12 -1.89
N ASN A 95 -11.18 16.07 -0.57
CA ASN A 95 -10.10 16.30 0.41
C ASN A 95 -9.08 15.17 0.43
N MET A 96 -9.51 13.92 0.28
CA MET A 96 -8.62 12.76 0.22
C MET A 96 -7.78 12.76 -1.06
N LEU A 97 -8.35 13.18 -2.19
CA LEU A 97 -7.61 13.40 -3.44
C LEU A 97 -6.53 14.47 -3.26
N LYS A 98 -6.91 15.63 -2.73
CA LYS A 98 -5.96 16.72 -2.45
C LYS A 98 -4.80 16.26 -1.57
N ASN A 99 -5.09 15.47 -0.52
CA ASN A 99 -4.07 14.90 0.35
C ASN A 99 -3.17 13.88 -0.37
N ALA A 100 -3.73 13.05 -1.25
CA ALA A 100 -2.95 12.09 -2.04
C ALA A 100 -1.97 12.80 -2.98
N VAL A 101 -2.42 13.85 -3.67
CA VAL A 101 -1.57 14.70 -4.54
C VAL A 101 -0.46 15.37 -3.74
N GLN A 102 -0.81 16.01 -2.63
CA GLN A 102 0.20 16.62 -1.75
C GLN A 102 1.20 15.61 -1.20
N THR A 103 0.80 14.35 -1.04
CA THR A 103 1.71 13.28 -0.62
C THR A 103 2.63 12.89 -1.76
N TYR A 104 2.11 12.77 -2.98
CA TYR A 104 2.88 12.47 -4.19
C TYR A 104 3.93 13.56 -4.48
N ASP A 105 3.56 14.83 -4.39
CA ASP A 105 4.45 15.97 -4.65
C ASP A 105 5.62 16.04 -3.65
N LYS A 106 5.46 15.46 -2.46
CA LYS A 106 6.51 15.38 -1.44
C LYS A 106 7.46 14.21 -1.62
N LEU A 107 7.13 13.24 -2.49
CA LEU A 107 8.00 12.11 -2.76
C LEU A 107 9.24 12.54 -3.54
N LYS A 108 10.35 11.84 -3.32
CA LYS A 108 11.56 12.03 -4.12
C LYS A 108 11.30 11.60 -5.57
N PRO A 109 12.00 12.17 -6.58
CA PRO A 109 11.84 11.76 -7.97
C PRO A 109 12.03 10.25 -8.20
N GLU A 110 12.98 9.65 -7.49
CA GLU A 110 13.24 8.20 -7.51
C GLU A 110 12.02 7.40 -7.04
N GLN A 111 11.31 7.87 -6.01
CA GLN A 111 10.09 7.22 -5.49
C GLN A 111 8.91 7.42 -6.43
N GLN A 112 8.78 8.59 -7.06
CA GLN A 112 7.73 8.87 -8.06
C GLN A 112 7.86 7.96 -9.30
N ASN A 113 9.09 7.68 -9.73
CA ASN A 113 9.35 6.79 -10.86
C ASN A 113 8.96 5.33 -10.59
N LYS A 114 8.98 4.91 -9.32
CA LYS A 114 8.57 3.55 -8.90
C LYS A 114 7.05 3.38 -8.86
N ILE A 115 6.28 4.47 -8.85
CA ILE A 115 4.81 4.40 -8.88
C ILE A 115 4.35 4.09 -10.32
N PRO A 116 3.60 3.00 -10.56
CA PRO A 116 3.09 2.65 -11.88
C PRO A 116 2.24 3.75 -12.54
N GLU A 117 2.35 3.89 -13.86
CA GLU A 117 1.61 4.89 -14.64
C GLU A 117 0.08 4.74 -14.55
N CYS A 118 -0.41 3.49 -14.40
CA CYS A 118 -1.83 3.21 -14.22
C CYS A 118 -2.38 3.74 -12.89
N ILE A 119 -1.50 3.94 -11.89
CA ILE A 119 -1.83 4.56 -10.62
C ILE A 119 -1.78 6.09 -10.78
N LYS A 120 -0.73 6.62 -11.44
CA LYS A 120 -0.56 8.06 -11.74
C LYS A 120 -1.74 8.64 -12.53
N SER A 121 -2.09 8.03 -13.66
CA SER A 121 -3.19 8.48 -14.53
C SER A 121 -4.54 8.50 -13.81
N LYS A 122 -4.75 7.62 -12.82
CA LYS A 122 -5.96 7.64 -12.00
C LYS A 122 -5.95 8.78 -10.99
N PHE A 123 -4.80 9.17 -10.46
CA PHE A 123 -4.68 10.40 -9.67
C PHE A 123 -4.96 11.63 -10.53
N GLU A 124 -4.35 11.73 -11.70
CA GLU A 124 -4.51 12.87 -12.63
C GLU A 124 -5.97 13.05 -13.07
N SER A 125 -6.62 11.97 -13.53
CA SER A 125 -8.04 12.01 -13.90
C SER A 125 -8.99 12.33 -12.74
N LEU A 126 -8.59 12.06 -11.49
CA LEU A 126 -9.38 12.44 -10.32
C LEU A 126 -9.15 13.91 -9.93
N ILE A 127 -8.01 14.51 -10.28
CA ILE A 127 -7.70 15.93 -10.09
C ILE A 127 -8.46 16.79 -11.10
N ASP A 128 -8.55 16.34 -12.36
CA ASP A 128 -9.23 17.09 -13.43
C ASP A 128 -10.75 17.23 -13.21
N ASN A 129 -11.32 16.45 -12.29
CA ASN A 129 -12.74 16.47 -11.91
C ASN A 129 -13.04 17.27 -10.62
N ILE A 130 -12.07 18.01 -10.07
CA ILE A 130 -12.23 18.84 -8.85
C ILE A 130 -12.55 20.28 -9.20
#